data_AF-A0A545TLH5-F1
#
_entry.id   AF-A0A545TLH5-F1
#
_cell.length_a   1.000
_cell.length_b   1.000
_cell.length_c   1.000
_cell.angle_alpha   90.00
_cell.angle_beta   90.00
_cell.angle_gamma   90.00
#
_symmetry.space_group_name_H-M   'P 1'
#
loop_
_entity.id
_entity.type
_entity.pdbx_description
1 polymer ?
#
loop_
_entity_poly.entity_id
_entity_poly.type
_entity_poly.pdbx_seq_one_letter_code
_entity_poly.pdbx_strand_id
1 'polypeptide(L)'
;MKKFLAVRARTLFAAKSALISQGIEVVKANVERSEPALRNLVEGLHQRGLTYDIDGLGVFWLLVDSPHEPDYFTGFSAVECAFSELWLQQAAQKVRYLKGIAYCDATSAWADEFVIKDQSRSIEVNFERPPAFATAATTPVDSSAVAAGENARPGTSGAIVDLFGAPPPEQDGRKKSRAGKKTARAIEEEQLDMFCL
;
A
#
# COMPACT_ATOMS: atom_id res chain seq x y z
N MET A 1 10.40 7.89 -4.59
CA MET A 1 10.08 6.43 -4.51
C MET A 1 8.62 6.22 -4.82
N LYS A 2 8.30 5.15 -5.55
CA LYS A 2 6.94 4.85 -6.03
C LYS A 2 6.01 4.29 -4.95
N LYS A 3 4.77 4.78 -4.93
CA LYS A 3 3.75 4.45 -3.93
C LYS A 3 2.37 4.33 -4.56
N PHE A 4 1.58 3.40 -4.06
CA PHE A 4 0.17 3.26 -4.39
C PHE A 4 -0.67 4.07 -3.42
N LEU A 5 -1.56 4.90 -3.95
CA LEU A 5 -2.52 5.69 -3.19
C LEU A 5 -3.94 5.37 -3.64
N ALA A 6 -4.82 5.13 -2.68
CA ALA A 6 -6.27 5.08 -2.88
C ALA A 6 -6.87 6.44 -2.49
N VAL A 7 -7.34 7.18 -3.49
CA VAL A 7 -7.70 8.59 -3.36
C VAL A 7 -9.17 8.82 -3.70
N ARG A 8 -9.92 9.43 -2.80
CA ARG A 8 -11.29 9.86 -3.06
C ARG A 8 -11.33 11.18 -3.80
N ALA A 9 -12.08 11.20 -4.89
CA ALA A 9 -12.38 12.41 -5.65
C ALA A 9 -13.68 12.25 -6.44
N ARG A 10 -14.22 13.36 -6.96
CA ARG A 10 -15.35 13.32 -7.91
C ARG A 10 -14.94 12.77 -9.27
N THR A 11 -13.71 13.07 -9.69
CA THR A 11 -13.17 12.65 -10.98
C THR A 11 -11.70 12.31 -10.84
N LEU A 12 -11.21 11.45 -11.74
CA LEU A 12 -9.78 11.11 -11.81
C LEU A 12 -8.92 12.36 -12.06
N PHE A 13 -9.43 13.30 -12.85
CA PHE A 13 -8.73 14.56 -13.12
C PHE A 13 -8.55 15.37 -11.82
N ALA A 14 -9.60 15.51 -11.02
CA ALA A 14 -9.52 16.23 -9.74
C ALA A 14 -8.49 15.58 -8.78
N ALA A 15 -8.48 14.25 -8.68
CA ALA A 15 -7.48 13.54 -7.86
C ALA A 15 -6.04 13.84 -8.31
N LYS A 16 -5.79 13.80 -9.63
CA LYS A 16 -4.47 14.11 -10.20
C LYS A 16 -4.06 15.56 -9.94
N SER A 17 -4.94 16.50 -10.26
CA SER A 17 -4.68 17.93 -10.09
C SER A 17 -4.35 18.27 -8.64
N ALA A 18 -5.05 17.67 -7.68
CA ALA A 18 -4.79 17.92 -6.28
C ALA A 18 -3.43 17.37 -5.82
N LEU A 19 -3.05 16.16 -6.24
CA LEU A 19 -1.71 15.63 -5.95
C LEU A 19 -0.60 16.47 -6.59
N ILE A 20 -0.79 16.93 -7.82
CA ILE A 20 0.16 17.81 -8.51
C ILE A 20 0.31 19.15 -7.77
N SER A 21 -0.77 19.72 -7.23
CA SER A 21 -0.70 20.96 -6.42
C SER A 21 0.10 20.80 -5.13
N GLN A 22 0.24 19.57 -4.63
CA GLN A 22 1.07 19.22 -3.48
C GLN A 22 2.51 18.85 -3.87
N GLY A 23 2.88 19.03 -5.15
CA GLY A 23 4.21 18.68 -5.66
C GLY A 23 4.45 17.18 -5.80
N ILE A 24 3.39 16.37 -5.87
CA ILE A 24 3.47 14.91 -6.01
C ILE A 24 3.31 14.54 -7.49
N GLU A 25 4.27 13.77 -8.02
CA GLU A 25 4.22 13.31 -9.39
C GLU A 25 3.32 12.06 -9.50
N VAL A 26 2.32 12.11 -10.40
CA VAL A 26 1.46 10.95 -10.69
C VAL A 26 2.01 10.19 -11.88
N VAL A 27 2.54 8.98 -11.63
CA VAL A 27 3.15 8.12 -12.65
C VAL A 27 2.09 7.39 -13.46
N LYS A 28 1.09 6.80 -12.80
CA LYS A 28 0.04 6.01 -13.45
C LYS A 28 -1.28 6.12 -12.69
N ALA A 29 -2.37 6.05 -13.43
CA ALA A 29 -3.73 6.02 -12.89
C ALA A 29 -4.46 4.73 -13.25
N ASN A 30 -5.49 4.39 -12.48
CA ASN A 30 -6.30 3.18 -12.64
C ASN A 30 -5.45 1.91 -12.67
N VAL A 31 -4.49 1.84 -11.74
CA VAL A 31 -3.47 0.79 -11.67
C VAL A 31 -4.04 -0.56 -11.26
N GLU A 32 -5.19 -0.57 -10.59
CA GLU A 32 -5.96 -1.77 -10.24
C GLU A 32 -6.39 -2.56 -11.47
N ARG A 33 -6.52 -1.93 -12.65
CA ARG A 33 -6.86 -2.63 -13.90
C ARG A 33 -5.70 -3.43 -14.47
N SER A 34 -4.47 -3.00 -14.22
CA SER A 34 -3.27 -3.65 -14.73
C SER A 34 -2.66 -4.66 -13.75
N GLU A 35 -2.85 -4.46 -12.45
CA GLU A 35 -2.22 -5.26 -11.41
C GLU A 35 -3.25 -6.20 -10.75
N PRO A 36 -3.27 -7.50 -11.09
CA PRO A 36 -4.29 -8.43 -10.58
C PRO A 36 -4.22 -8.61 -9.06
N ALA A 37 -3.01 -8.56 -8.48
CA ALA A 37 -2.81 -8.63 -7.04
C ALA A 37 -3.46 -7.43 -6.33
N LEU A 38 -3.28 -6.23 -6.91
CA LEU A 38 -3.89 -5.01 -6.40
C LEU A 38 -5.41 -5.08 -6.52
N ARG A 39 -5.95 -5.52 -7.67
CA ARG A 39 -7.39 -5.68 -7.84
C ARG A 39 -8.01 -6.56 -6.74
N ASN A 40 -7.39 -7.70 -6.45
CA ASN A 40 -7.89 -8.60 -5.41
C ASN A 40 -7.79 -7.98 -4.01
N LEU A 41 -6.73 -7.24 -3.72
CA LEU A 41 -6.62 -6.44 -2.49
C LEU A 41 -7.75 -5.41 -2.39
N VAL A 42 -8.10 -4.73 -3.48
CA VAL A 42 -9.22 -3.77 -3.50
C VAL A 42 -10.55 -4.46 -3.19
N GLU A 43 -10.80 -5.64 -3.76
CA GLU A 43 -11.98 -6.45 -3.42
C GLU A 43 -12.00 -6.81 -1.93
N GLY A 44 -10.86 -7.20 -1.36
CA GLY A 44 -10.73 -7.47 0.07
C GLY A 44 -11.01 -6.24 0.94
N LEU A 45 -10.51 -5.07 0.55
CA LEU A 45 -10.81 -3.81 1.25
C LEU A 45 -12.29 -3.48 1.20
N HIS A 46 -12.95 -3.71 0.06
CA HIS A 46 -14.39 -3.53 -0.08
C HIS A 46 -15.18 -4.49 0.81
N GLN A 47 -14.80 -5.77 0.86
CA GLN A 47 -15.41 -6.75 1.78
C GLN A 47 -15.25 -6.37 3.26
N ARG A 48 -14.18 -5.65 3.61
CA ARG A 48 -13.95 -5.11 4.96
C ARG A 48 -14.65 -3.77 5.24
N GLY A 49 -15.40 -3.23 4.26
CA GLY A 49 -16.25 -2.06 4.45
C GLY A 49 -15.77 -0.78 3.73
N LEU A 50 -14.70 -0.83 2.92
CA LEU A 50 -14.35 0.31 2.07
C LEU A 50 -15.44 0.52 1.02
N THR A 51 -16.13 1.66 1.05
CA THR A 51 -17.21 1.92 0.08
C THR A 51 -16.64 2.50 -1.20
N TYR A 52 -16.99 1.97 -2.38
CA TYR A 52 -16.43 2.47 -3.65
C TYR A 52 -16.78 3.93 -3.93
N ASP A 53 -17.98 4.37 -3.57
CA ASP A 53 -18.48 5.73 -3.77
C ASP A 53 -19.19 6.22 -2.50
N ILE A 54 -18.80 7.40 -2.02
CA ILE A 54 -19.44 8.10 -0.91
C ILE A 54 -19.78 9.50 -1.40
N ASP A 55 -21.06 9.86 -1.42
CA ASP A 55 -21.55 11.18 -1.85
C ASP A 55 -21.03 11.65 -3.23
N GLY A 56 -20.84 10.71 -4.17
CA GLY A 56 -20.28 10.98 -5.50
C GLY A 56 -18.76 11.09 -5.52
N LEU A 57 -18.08 10.62 -4.47
CA LEU A 57 -16.62 10.54 -4.35
C LEU A 57 -16.16 9.09 -4.50
N GLY A 58 -15.78 8.77 -5.73
CA GLY A 58 -15.18 7.48 -6.08
C GLY A 58 -13.75 7.34 -5.56
N VAL A 59 -13.33 6.10 -5.29
CA VAL A 59 -11.93 5.77 -4.96
C VAL A 59 -11.14 5.52 -6.26
N PHE A 60 -10.09 6.30 -6.47
CA PHE A 60 -9.15 6.15 -7.59
C PHE A 60 -7.80 5.65 -7.08
N TRP A 61 -7.27 4.61 -7.72
CA TRP A 61 -5.94 4.09 -7.41
C TRP A 61 -4.89 4.71 -8.33
N LEU A 62 -3.90 5.33 -7.70
CA LEU A 62 -2.84 6.07 -8.36
C LEU A 62 -1.48 5.53 -7.93
N LEU A 63 -0.57 5.35 -8.89
CA LEU A 63 0.85 5.17 -8.62
C LEU A 63 1.52 6.54 -8.70
N VAL A 64 2.12 6.97 -7.61
CA VAL A 64 2.79 8.26 -7.50
C VAL A 64 4.28 8.07 -7.23
N ASP A 65 5.10 9.03 -7.66
CA ASP A 65 6.47 9.15 -7.21
C ASP A 65 6.56 10.31 -6.21
N SER A 66 7.00 10.00 -4.99
CA SER A 66 7.16 10.98 -3.94
C SER A 66 8.32 10.62 -3.01
N PRO A 67 9.02 11.61 -2.44
CA PRO A 67 9.99 11.38 -1.38
C PRO A 67 9.34 11.06 -0.03
N HIS A 68 8.06 11.41 0.18
CA HIS A 68 7.38 11.22 1.47
C HIS A 68 6.98 9.76 1.71
N GLU A 69 7.08 9.27 2.96
CA GLU A 69 6.63 7.93 3.36
C GLU A 69 5.12 7.71 3.17
N PRO A 70 4.62 6.46 3.02
CA PRO A 70 3.18 6.19 2.91
C PRO A 70 2.33 6.84 4.02
N ASP A 71 2.84 6.84 5.25
CA ASP A 71 2.18 7.43 6.42
C ASP A 71 1.98 8.95 6.32
N TYR A 72 2.77 9.64 5.49
CA TYR A 72 2.54 11.06 5.23
C TYR A 72 1.16 11.29 4.59
N PHE A 73 0.74 10.38 3.70
CA PHE A 73 -0.50 10.50 2.94
C PHE A 73 -1.73 10.09 3.73
N THR A 74 -1.58 9.24 4.75
CA THR A 74 -2.70 8.84 5.61
C THR A 74 -3.28 10.02 6.39
N GLY A 75 -2.53 11.12 6.54
CA GLY A 75 -3.00 12.37 7.12
C GLY A 75 -4.02 13.14 6.26
N PHE A 76 -4.13 12.86 4.96
CA PHE A 76 -5.15 13.50 4.12
C PHE A 76 -6.51 12.82 4.29
N SER A 77 -7.58 13.61 4.47
CA SER A 77 -8.93 13.07 4.62
C SER A 77 -9.38 12.25 3.38
N ALA A 78 -9.00 12.72 2.19
CA ALA A 78 -9.31 12.09 0.91
C ALA A 78 -8.50 10.82 0.61
N VAL A 79 -7.43 10.50 1.34
CA VAL A 79 -6.65 9.28 1.11
C VAL A 79 -7.15 8.17 2.01
N GLU A 80 -7.65 7.08 1.43
CA GLU A 80 -8.14 5.92 2.19
C GLU A 80 -7.01 4.95 2.55
N CYS A 81 -6.07 4.77 1.63
CA CYS A 81 -4.99 3.80 1.77
C CYS A 81 -3.73 4.29 1.05
N ALA A 82 -2.57 4.02 1.62
CA ALA A 82 -1.27 4.32 1.04
C ALA A 82 -0.26 3.23 1.40
N PHE A 83 0.49 2.74 0.42
CA PHE A 83 1.59 1.80 0.65
C PHE A 83 2.66 1.90 -0.44
N SER A 84 3.85 1.39 -0.16
CA SER A 84 4.97 1.42 -1.11
C SER A 84 4.81 0.37 -2.21
N GLU A 85 5.33 0.67 -3.41
CA GLU A 85 5.40 -0.33 -4.48
C GLU A 85 6.23 -1.55 -4.05
N LEU A 86 7.28 -1.33 -3.27
CA LEU A 86 8.15 -2.38 -2.75
C LEU A 86 7.39 -3.35 -1.85
N TRP A 87 6.52 -2.86 -0.96
CA TRP A 87 5.69 -3.70 -0.10
C TRP A 87 4.81 -4.63 -0.94
N LEU A 88 4.14 -4.10 -1.98
CA LEU A 88 3.28 -4.91 -2.85
C LEU A 88 4.08 -5.98 -3.59
N GLN A 89 5.28 -5.63 -4.09
CA GLN A 89 6.17 -6.59 -4.75
C GLN A 89 6.61 -7.71 -3.82
N GLN A 90 6.96 -7.38 -2.57
CA GLN A 90 7.35 -8.36 -1.55
C GLN A 90 6.17 -9.26 -1.15
N ALA A 91 4.98 -8.69 -0.96
CA ALA A 91 3.76 -9.45 -0.69
C ALA A 91 3.42 -10.40 -1.85
N ALA A 92 3.48 -9.90 -3.09
CA ALA A 92 3.24 -10.69 -4.29
C ALA A 92 4.24 -11.85 -4.47
N GLN A 93 5.51 -11.66 -4.07
CA GLN A 93 6.49 -12.74 -4.10
C GLN A 93 6.12 -13.91 -3.17
N LYS A 94 5.54 -13.62 -1.99
CA LYS A 94 5.15 -14.64 -1.00
C LYS A 94 4.02 -15.54 -1.50
N VAL A 95 3.16 -15.05 -2.38
CA VAL A 95 1.99 -15.79 -2.91
C VAL A 95 2.18 -16.28 -4.34
N ARG A 96 3.38 -16.11 -4.93
CA ARG A 96 3.66 -16.38 -6.36
C ARG A 96 3.35 -17.82 -6.80
N TYR A 97 3.42 -18.79 -5.89
CA TYR A 97 3.17 -20.20 -6.20
C TYR A 97 1.68 -20.58 -6.12
N LEU A 98 0.84 -19.73 -5.53
CA LEU A 98 -0.60 -19.95 -5.46
C LEU A 98 -1.24 -19.70 -6.82
N LYS A 99 -2.36 -20.39 -7.09
CA LYS A 99 -3.09 -20.29 -8.36
C LYS A 99 -4.60 -20.32 -8.11
N GLY A 100 -5.35 -19.73 -9.04
CA GLY A 100 -6.81 -19.74 -9.01
C GLY A 100 -7.36 -19.06 -7.74
N ILE A 101 -8.37 -19.69 -7.13
CA ILE A 101 -9.08 -19.15 -5.96
C ILE A 101 -8.13 -18.91 -4.79
N ALA A 102 -7.19 -19.84 -4.51
CA ALA A 102 -6.23 -19.68 -3.42
C ALA A 102 -5.35 -18.43 -3.58
N TYR A 103 -5.04 -18.03 -4.81
CA TYR A 103 -4.33 -16.77 -5.07
C TYR A 103 -5.23 -15.56 -4.78
N CYS A 104 -6.49 -15.59 -5.23
CA CYS A 104 -7.45 -14.53 -4.96
C CYS A 104 -7.68 -14.34 -3.46
N ASP A 105 -7.89 -15.43 -2.72
CA ASP A 105 -8.10 -15.39 -1.27
C ASP A 105 -6.88 -14.83 -0.53
N ALA A 106 -5.68 -15.32 -0.87
CA ALA A 106 -4.45 -14.87 -0.23
C ALA A 106 -4.15 -13.38 -0.50
N THR A 107 -4.45 -12.89 -1.70
CA THR A 107 -4.25 -11.48 -2.06
C THR A 107 -5.34 -10.56 -1.51
N SER A 108 -6.57 -11.06 -1.39
CA SER A 108 -7.68 -10.36 -0.72
C SER A 108 -7.43 -10.24 0.79
N ALA A 109 -6.86 -11.28 1.42
CA ALA A 109 -6.54 -11.29 2.85
C ALA A 109 -5.51 -10.22 3.26
N TRP A 110 -4.70 -9.70 2.33
CA TRP A 110 -3.82 -8.56 2.62
C TRP A 110 -4.59 -7.31 3.05
N ALA A 111 -5.87 -7.22 2.70
CA ALA A 111 -6.74 -6.15 3.18
C ALA A 111 -6.77 -6.09 4.70
N ASP A 112 -6.56 -7.21 5.42
CA ASP A 112 -6.55 -7.29 6.88
C ASP A 112 -5.47 -6.45 7.54
N GLU A 113 -4.36 -6.19 6.83
CA GLU A 113 -3.24 -5.39 7.32
C GLU A 113 -3.54 -3.87 7.31
N PHE A 114 -4.61 -3.45 6.62
CA PHE A 114 -4.96 -2.04 6.49
C PHE A 114 -6.08 -1.64 7.46
N VAL A 115 -5.96 -0.44 8.03
CA VAL A 115 -7.03 0.16 8.83
C VAL A 115 -7.90 1.00 7.90
N ILE A 116 -9.15 0.60 7.72
CA ILE A 116 -10.13 1.37 6.95
C ILE A 116 -10.63 2.51 7.84
N LYS A 117 -10.56 3.74 7.32
CA LYS A 117 -11.07 4.92 8.01
C LYS A 117 -12.60 4.89 8.06
N ASP A 118 -13.19 5.62 9.00
CA ASP A 118 -14.66 5.73 9.11
C ASP A 118 -15.26 6.29 7.82
N GLN A 119 -16.16 5.55 7.17
CA GLN A 119 -16.77 5.90 5.89
C GLN A 119 -17.93 6.90 6.06
N SER A 120 -18.36 7.21 7.28
CA SER A 120 -19.40 8.22 7.56
C SER A 120 -18.84 9.63 7.80
N ARG A 121 -17.51 9.80 7.74
CA ARG A 121 -16.84 11.09 7.98
C ARG A 121 -17.02 12.07 6.83
N SER A 122 -16.93 13.37 7.12
CA SER A 122 -16.83 14.40 6.09
C SER A 122 -15.48 14.30 5.36
N ILE A 123 -15.53 14.11 4.04
CA ILE A 123 -14.34 13.95 3.20
C ILE A 123 -13.95 15.30 2.59
N GLU A 124 -12.81 15.83 3.00
CA GLU A 124 -12.25 17.06 2.44
C GLU A 124 -11.45 16.74 1.18
N VAL A 125 -11.97 17.14 0.02
CA VAL A 125 -11.38 16.86 -1.31
C VAL A 125 -10.30 17.89 -1.68
N ASN A 126 -10.03 18.88 -0.83
CA ASN A 126 -9.03 19.91 -1.10
C ASN A 126 -7.59 19.43 -0.86
N PHE A 127 -7.39 18.20 -0.34
CA PHE A 127 -6.08 17.65 0.03
C PHE A 127 -5.29 18.59 0.95
N GLU A 128 -5.98 19.49 1.62
CA GLU A 128 -5.42 20.26 2.70
C GLU A 128 -5.26 19.30 3.88
N ARG A 129 -4.06 19.23 4.44
CA ARG A 129 -3.88 18.55 5.70
C ARG A 129 -4.70 19.35 6.72
N PRO A 130 -5.66 18.74 7.44
CA PRO A 130 -6.31 19.42 8.55
C PRO A 130 -5.20 19.95 9.47
N PRO A 131 -5.26 21.20 9.95
CA PRO A 131 -4.26 21.70 10.89
C PRO A 131 -4.17 20.66 11.99
N ALA A 132 -3.03 19.97 12.07
CA ALA A 132 -2.82 18.95 13.07
C ALA A 132 -3.21 19.63 14.39
N PHE A 133 -4.21 19.09 15.09
CA PHE A 133 -4.57 19.58 16.40
C PHE A 133 -3.25 19.79 17.11
N ALA A 134 -2.92 21.06 17.35
CA ALA A 134 -1.64 21.44 17.89
C ALA A 134 -1.46 20.55 19.12
N THR A 135 -0.54 19.59 19.03
CA THR A 135 -0.15 18.78 20.17
C THR A 135 0.09 19.80 21.25
N ALA A 136 -0.77 19.77 22.27
CA ALA A 136 -0.83 20.77 23.30
C ALA A 136 0.59 21.16 23.66
N ALA A 137 0.91 22.44 23.51
CA ALA A 137 2.18 22.98 23.93
C ALA A 137 2.43 22.46 25.35
N THR A 138 3.38 21.53 25.47
CA THR A 138 3.99 21.17 26.74
C THR A 138 4.55 22.47 27.26
N THR A 139 3.82 23.09 28.17
CA THR A 139 4.34 24.19 28.98
C THR A 139 5.65 23.71 29.58
N PRO A 140 6.76 24.44 29.42
CA PRO A 140 7.98 24.16 30.15
C PRO A 140 7.67 24.43 31.63
N VAL A 141 7.48 23.37 32.42
CA VAL A 141 7.44 23.49 33.87
C VAL A 141 8.87 23.67 34.31
N ASP A 142 9.08 24.85 34.87
CA ASP A 142 10.33 25.37 35.38
C ASP A 142 10.95 24.43 36.43
N SER A 143 12.28 24.38 36.41
CA SER A 143 13.11 23.56 37.29
C SER A 143 13.33 24.25 38.63
N SER A 144 13.09 23.57 39.75
CA SER A 144 13.86 23.81 40.98
C SER A 144 13.78 22.65 41.98
N ALA A 145 14.94 21.99 42.16
CA ALA A 145 15.53 21.38 43.37
C ALA A 145 14.69 20.41 44.24
N VAL A 146 15.20 19.33 44.85
CA VAL A 146 16.44 19.20 45.66
C VAL A 146 16.83 17.72 45.88
N ALA A 147 18.13 17.46 45.82
CA ALA A 147 18.97 16.56 46.64
C ALA A 147 18.61 15.09 46.98
N ALA A 148 19.57 14.23 46.59
CA ALA A 148 20.33 13.26 47.39
C ALA A 148 19.63 12.04 48.02
N GLY A 149 20.16 10.85 47.70
CA GLY A 149 19.81 9.59 48.37
C GLY A 149 20.56 8.39 47.79
N GLU A 150 21.79 8.23 48.24
CA GLU A 150 22.72 7.10 48.04
C GLU A 150 22.14 5.76 48.53
N ASN A 151 22.30 4.67 47.75
CA ASN A 151 22.71 3.34 48.27
C ASN A 151 22.91 2.27 47.16
N ALA A 152 24.16 1.79 47.08
CA ALA A 152 24.62 0.38 47.09
C ALA A 152 23.56 -0.74 46.96
N ARG A 153 23.75 -1.91 46.32
CA ARG A 153 24.90 -2.69 45.80
C ARG A 153 24.34 -3.98 45.11
N PRO A 154 25.17 -4.95 44.63
CA PRO A 154 24.92 -5.76 43.43
C PRO A 154 24.54 -7.23 43.68
N GLY A 155 24.26 -7.94 42.58
CA GLY A 155 24.30 -9.39 42.43
C GLY A 155 23.38 -9.84 41.29
N THR A 156 23.56 -10.93 40.55
CA THR A 156 24.59 -11.96 40.43
C THR A 156 24.20 -12.77 39.18
N SER A 157 25.20 -13.14 38.37
CA SER A 157 25.32 -14.37 37.55
C SER A 157 24.15 -14.93 36.73
N GLY A 158 24.45 -15.26 35.47
CA GLY A 158 23.63 -16.15 34.66
C GLY A 158 24.15 -16.30 33.23
N ALA A 159 25.23 -17.06 33.05
CA ALA A 159 25.76 -17.49 31.76
C ALA A 159 24.98 -18.70 31.22
N ILE A 160 24.57 -18.69 29.94
CA ILE A 160 24.24 -19.83 29.06
C ILE A 160 24.43 -19.29 27.62
N VAL A 161 25.54 -19.49 26.90
CA VAL A 161 26.03 -20.67 26.15
C VAL A 161 24.95 -21.40 25.34
N ASP A 162 24.92 -21.20 24.02
CA ASP A 162 24.92 -22.27 23.00
C ASP A 162 24.52 -21.69 21.62
N LEU A 163 25.39 -21.79 20.62
CA LEU A 163 25.53 -22.94 19.70
C LEU A 163 24.32 -23.11 18.76
N PHE A 164 24.26 -22.28 17.72
CA PHE A 164 23.67 -22.67 16.43
C PHE A 164 24.61 -22.13 15.36
N GLY A 165 25.27 -22.93 14.54
CA GLY A 165 24.73 -24.09 13.84
C GLY A 165 24.68 -23.70 12.36
N ALA A 166 25.61 -24.25 11.59
CA ALA A 166 26.00 -23.85 10.24
C ALA A 166 24.85 -23.63 9.23
N PRO A 167 25.05 -22.77 8.22
CA PRO A 167 24.14 -22.66 7.09
C PRO A 167 24.23 -23.90 6.17
N PRO A 168 23.09 -24.40 5.63
CA PRO A 168 23.07 -25.53 4.71
C PRO A 168 23.66 -25.18 3.32
N PRO A 169 24.12 -26.19 2.56
CA PRO A 169 24.82 -25.99 1.30
C PRO A 169 23.90 -25.50 0.17
N GLU A 170 24.44 -24.55 -0.56
CA GLU A 170 24.06 -24.02 -1.86
C GLU A 170 23.87 -25.15 -2.90
N GLN A 171 22.63 -25.34 -3.36
CA GLN A 171 22.35 -26.18 -4.53
C GLN A 171 22.33 -25.31 -5.78
N ASP A 172 23.48 -25.25 -6.46
CA ASP A 172 23.64 -24.64 -7.78
C ASP A 172 23.07 -25.56 -8.87
N GLY A 173 21.79 -25.33 -9.20
CA GLY A 173 21.07 -25.98 -10.27
C GLY A 173 21.47 -25.47 -11.65
N ARG A 174 22.58 -25.99 -12.18
CA ARG A 174 23.10 -25.71 -13.53
C ARG A 174 22.19 -26.27 -14.63
N LYS A 175 21.63 -25.36 -15.43
CA LYS A 175 21.34 -25.39 -16.89
C LYS A 175 20.89 -26.71 -17.55
N LYS A 176 19.75 -26.63 -18.25
CA LYS A 176 19.42 -27.14 -19.61
C LYS A 176 17.93 -26.81 -19.83
N SER A 177 17.39 -26.39 -20.98
CA SER A 177 17.86 -26.32 -22.35
C SER A 177 16.74 -25.73 -23.21
N ARG A 178 17.11 -24.82 -24.11
CA ARG A 178 16.69 -24.70 -25.52
C ARG A 178 15.21 -24.85 -25.93
N ALA A 179 14.80 -23.79 -26.63
CA ALA A 179 14.32 -23.79 -28.01
C ALA A 179 12.84 -24.17 -28.29
N GLY A 180 12.07 -23.12 -28.58
CA GLY A 180 11.57 -22.90 -29.94
C GLY A 180 10.18 -23.45 -30.25
N LYS A 181 9.25 -22.56 -30.61
CA LYS A 181 8.64 -22.57 -31.95
C LYS A 181 7.85 -21.28 -32.23
N LYS A 182 8.18 -20.68 -33.37
CA LYS A 182 7.35 -19.72 -34.12
C LYS A 182 6.16 -20.45 -34.74
N THR A 183 4.98 -19.83 -34.70
CA THR A 183 3.91 -19.87 -35.73
C THR A 183 2.99 -18.67 -35.40
N ALA A 184 2.98 -17.54 -36.09
CA ALA A 184 2.63 -17.22 -37.49
C ALA A 184 1.13 -17.40 -37.82
N ARG A 185 0.53 -16.28 -38.27
CA ARG A 185 -0.76 -16.05 -38.99
C ARG A 185 -2.03 -16.06 -38.14
N ALA A 186 -2.81 -14.96 -38.03
CA ALA A 186 -3.49 -14.10 -39.03
C ALA A 186 -4.68 -14.80 -39.67
N ILE A 187 -5.90 -14.48 -39.20
CA ILE A 187 -7.21 -14.70 -39.84
C ILE A 187 -8.17 -13.58 -39.34
N GLU A 188 -8.49 -12.65 -40.25
CA GLU A 188 -9.80 -12.06 -40.63
C GLU A 188 -10.72 -11.52 -39.50
N GLU A 189 -11.09 -10.24 -39.42
CA GLU A 189 -11.76 -9.37 -40.40
C GLU A 189 -13.12 -9.92 -40.88
N GLU A 190 -14.12 -9.92 -40.01
CA GLU A 190 -15.55 -9.83 -40.38
C GLU A 190 -16.39 -9.47 -39.15
N GLN A 191 -17.52 -8.79 -39.36
CA GLN A 191 -18.52 -8.30 -38.40
C GLN A 191 -18.36 -6.82 -37.96
N LEU A 192 -18.15 -5.95 -38.95
CA LEU A 192 -18.99 -4.76 -39.07
C LEU A 192 -20.32 -5.18 -39.73
N ASP A 193 -21.39 -4.45 -39.44
CA ASP A 193 -22.77 -4.57 -39.95
C ASP A 193 -23.67 -5.65 -39.33
N MET A 194 -24.16 -5.37 -38.11
CA MET A 194 -25.55 -5.71 -37.82
C MET A 194 -26.09 -4.83 -36.67
N PHE A 195 -27.17 -4.08 -36.99
CA PHE A 195 -28.00 -3.25 -36.11
C PHE A 195 -27.66 -1.76 -35.98
N CYS A 196 -27.81 -1.06 -37.11
CA CYS A 196 -28.62 0.15 -37.13
C CYS A 196 -30.11 -0.23 -37.06
N LEU A 197 -30.83 0.25 -36.04
CA LEU A 197 -32.17 0.84 -36.12
C LEU A 197 -32.50 1.50 -34.76
#